data_AF-A0A9D4II15-F1
#
_entry.id   AF-A0A9D4II15-F1
#
_cell.length_a   1.000
_cell.length_b   1.000
_cell.length_c   1.000
_cell.angle_alpha   90.00
_cell.angle_beta   90.00
_cell.angle_gamma   90.00
#
_symmetry.space_group_name_H-M   'P 1'
#
loop_
_entity.id
_entity.type
_entity.pdbx_description
1 polymer ?
#
loop_
_entity_poly.entity_id
_entity_poly.type
_entity_poly.pdbx_seq_one_letter_code
_entity_poly.pdbx_strand_id
1 'polypeptide(L)' 'MEAIRPKTIIFTRTITTIGIWNVRTMYETWKIEQVATEMRKFILTILGISESR' A
#
# COMPACT_ATOMS: atom_id res chain seq x y z
N MET A 1 -13.03 48.65 4.04
CA MET A 1 -13.65 47.39 4.49
C MET A 1 -13.12 46.29 3.59
N GLU A 2 -11.99 45.68 3.98
CA GLU A 2 -11.33 44.65 3.18
C GLU A 2 -11.95 43.28 3.43
N ALA A 3 -12.32 42.60 2.36
CA ALA A 3 -12.82 41.23 2.39
C ALA A 3 -11.66 40.25 2.20
N ILE A 4 -11.30 39.52 3.26
CA ILE A 4 -10.41 38.36 3.15
C ILE A 4 -11.28 37.12 3.16
N ARG A 5 -11.54 36.55 1.98
CA ARG A 5 -12.22 35.25 1.87
C ARG A 5 -11.23 34.15 2.24
N PRO A 6 -11.54 33.25 3.18
CA PRO A 6 -10.68 32.12 3.46
C PRO A 6 -10.71 31.16 2.26
N LYS A 7 -9.54 30.89 1.67
CA LYS A 7 -9.38 29.86 0.63
C LYS A 7 -9.35 28.51 1.34
N THR A 8 -10.48 27.82 1.37
CA THR A 8 -10.57 26.46 1.92
C THR A 8 -9.68 25.52 1.10
N ILE A 9 -8.60 25.04 1.70
CA ILE A 9 -7.74 24.00 1.13
C ILE A 9 -8.34 22.66 1.53
N ILE A 10 -9.09 22.03 0.62
CA ILE A 10 -9.60 20.67 0.83
C ILE A 10 -8.48 19.69 0.47
N PHE A 11 -8.05 18.88 1.43
CA PHE A 11 -7.06 17.83 1.21
C PHE A 11 -7.72 16.46 1.36
N THR A 12 -7.67 15.63 0.33
CA THR A 12 -8.07 14.21 0.42
C THR A 12 -6.89 13.41 0.97
N ARG A 13 -6.94 13.01 2.24
CA ARG A 13 -5.90 12.16 2.84
C ARG A 13 -6.10 10.72 2.39
N THR A 14 -5.34 10.28 1.40
CA THR A 14 -5.26 8.86 1.03
C THR A 14 -4.21 8.17 1.89
N ILE A 15 -4.62 7.17 2.68
CA ILE A 15 -3.70 6.33 3.46
C ILE A 15 -3.33 5.14 2.58
N THR A 16 -2.10 5.10 2.08
CA THR A 16 -1.58 4.00 1.26
C THR A 16 -0.58 3.19 2.09
N THR A 17 -0.93 1.96 2.41
CA THR A 17 -0.02 1.04 3.11
C THR A 17 0.78 0.24 2.08
N ILE A 18 2.11 0.31 2.16
CA ILE A 18 3.00 -0.32 1.18
C ILE A 18 3.81 -1.42 1.88
N GLY A 19 3.79 -2.61 1.31
CA GLY A 19 4.61 -3.73 1.74
C GLY A 19 5.63 -4.11 0.67
N ILE A 20 6.74 -4.72 1.09
CA ILE A 20 7.76 -5.28 0.18
C ILE A 20 7.86 -6.77 0.47
N TRP A 21 7.87 -7.60 -0.57
CA TRP A 21 8.00 -9.05 -0.48
C TRP A 21 9.06 -9.58 -1.43
N ASN A 22 9.82 -10.58 -0.97
CA ASN A 22 10.87 -11.21 -1.78
C ASN A 22 10.32 -12.47 -2.48
N VAL A 23 10.50 -12.61 -3.80
CA VAL A 23 10.02 -13.74 -4.61
C VAL A 23 10.76 -15.05 -4.31
N ARG A 24 12.00 -14.99 -3.80
CA ARG A 24 12.78 -16.18 -3.48
C ARG A 24 12.09 -17.06 -2.44
N THR A 25 11.30 -16.48 -1.54
CA THR A 25 10.46 -17.23 -0.60
C THR A 25 9.11 -17.66 -1.19
N MET A 26 8.74 -17.20 -2.40
CA MET A 26 7.40 -17.38 -3.01
C MET A 26 7.31 -18.52 -4.04
N TYR A 27 8.39 -19.29 -4.28
CA TYR A 27 8.46 -20.33 -5.33
C TYR A 27 7.44 -21.48 -5.21
N GLU A 28 6.72 -21.57 -4.08
CA GLU A 28 5.69 -22.58 -3.85
C GLU A 28 4.30 -21.95 -4.02
N THR A 29 3.42 -22.58 -4.78
CA THR A 29 2.03 -22.12 -5.03
C THR A 29 1.26 -21.76 -3.77
N TRP A 30 1.52 -22.46 -2.65
CA TRP A 30 0.93 -22.20 -1.34
C TRP A 30 1.30 -20.81 -0.75
N LYS A 31 2.39 -20.17 -1.19
CA LYS A 31 2.77 -18.82 -0.73
C LYS A 31 1.93 -17.72 -1.35
N ILE A 32 1.33 -17.91 -2.53
CA ILE A 32 0.50 -16.87 -3.16
C ILE A 32 -0.79 -16.64 -2.35
N GLU A 33 -1.41 -17.72 -1.88
CA GLU A 33 -2.57 -17.63 -0.98
C GLU A 33 -2.21 -16.98 0.36
N GLN A 34 -1.02 -17.30 0.88
CA GLN A 34 -0.51 -16.67 2.11
C GLN A 34 -0.28 -15.16 1.92
N VAL A 35 0.33 -14.75 0.80
CA VAL A 35 0.53 -13.33 0.47
C VAL A 35 -0.80 -12.60 0.33
N ALA A 36 -1.79 -13.19 -0.34
CA ALA A 36 -3.13 -12.60 -0.44
C ALA A 36 -3.80 -12.45 0.93
N THR A 37 -3.59 -13.41 1.82
CA THR A 37 -4.10 -13.37 3.20
C THR A 37 -3.43 -12.27 4.02
N GLU A 38 -2.10 -12.14 3.93
CA GLU A 38 -1.35 -11.10 4.64
C GLU A 38 -1.64 -9.69 4.08
N MET A 39 -1.83 -9.54 2.76
CA MET A 39 -2.29 -8.27 2.17
C MET A 39 -3.64 -7.84 2.71
N ARG A 40 -4.58 -8.79 2.90
CA ARG A 40 -5.88 -8.52 3.53
C ARG A 40 -5.75 -8.20 5.01
N LYS A 41 -4.91 -8.94 5.73
CA LYS A 41 -4.69 -8.78 7.18
C LYS A 41 -4.02 -7.44 7.52
N PHE A 42 -3.06 -7.00 6.72
CA PHE A 42 -2.32 -5.76 6.93
C PHE A 42 -2.87 -4.57 6.13
N ILE A 43 -3.98 -4.75 5.39
CA ILE A 43 -4.61 -3.71 4.56
C ILE A 43 -3.57 -3.05 3.64
N LEU A 44 -2.72 -3.88 3.02
CA LEU A 44 -1.70 -3.42 2.10
C LEU A 44 -2.37 -3.00 0.79
N THR A 45 -2.21 -1.74 0.43
CA THR A 45 -2.72 -1.18 -0.83
C THR A 45 -1.79 -1.53 -1.98
N ILE A 46 -0.48 -1.58 -1.72
CA ILE A 46 0.55 -1.85 -2.72
C ILE A 46 1.52 -2.90 -2.17
N LEU A 47 1.81 -3.91 -2.98
CA LEU A 47 2.85 -4.90 -2.71
C LEU A 47 3.98 -4.76 -3.73
N GLY A 48 5.16 -4.34 -3.28
CA GLY A 48 6.38 -4.38 -4.08
C GLY A 48 6.99 -5.77 -4.03
N ILE A 49 7.35 -6.33 -5.17
CA ILE A 49 7.89 -7.68 -5.29
C ILE A 49 9.36 -7.58 -5.76
N SER A 50 10.30 -8.21 -5.04
CA SER A 50 11.73 -8.23 -5.41
C SER A 50 12.28 -9.65 -5.53
N GLU A 51 13.00 -9.96 -6.60
CA GLU A 51 13.73 -11.22 -6.77
C GLU A 51 15.22 -10.94 -6.67
N SER A 52 15.91 -11.52 -5.67
CA SER A 52 17.37 -11.45 -5.58
C SER A 52 17.98 -12.64 -6.34
N ARG A 53 18.72 -12.36 -7.42
CA ARG A 53 19.53 -13.35 -8.14
C ARG A 53 20.78 -13.71 -7.35
#